data_AF-A0A367Y9E3-F1
#
_entry.id   AF-A0A367Y9E3-F1
#
_cell.length_a   1.000
_cell.length_b   1.000
_cell.length_c   1.000
_cell.angle_alpha   90.00
_cell.angle_beta   90.00
_cell.angle_gamma   90.00
#
_symmetry.space_group_name_H-M   'P 1'
#
loop_
_entity.id
_entity.type
_entity.pdbx_description
1 polymer ?
#
loop_
_entity_poly.entity_id
_entity_poly.type
_entity_poly.pdbx_seq_one_letter_code
_entity_poly.pdbx_strand_id
1 'polypeptide(L)'
;MPLGPPINIQKWIQENGDLLKPPVNNFCLHRGGFTIMIVGGPNERSDYHINQTPEYFHQLKGTMCLKVVDDGEFRDIFINEGDSFLLPGNVPHNPCRYEDTIGIVVEQDRPEGVNDKVRWYCSKCENPIHEVEFYLTDLGTQIKEAIVAFDADMDARTCKNCGTVNSSRRD
;
A
#
# COMPACT_ATOMS: atom_id res chain seq x y z
N MET A 1 0.45 -3.41 26.42
CA MET A 1 1.68 -4.22 26.35
C MET A 1 2.73 -3.58 27.25
N PRO A 2 3.58 -4.37 27.94
CA PRO A 2 4.74 -3.83 28.65
C PRO A 2 5.71 -3.16 27.65
N LEU A 3 6.44 -2.14 28.10
CA LEU A 3 7.41 -1.42 27.27
C LEU A 3 8.53 -2.36 26.80
N GLY A 4 8.67 -2.52 25.49
CA GLY A 4 9.76 -3.28 24.87
C GLY A 4 11.04 -2.45 24.69
N PRO A 5 12.20 -3.10 24.48
CA PRO A 5 13.44 -2.40 24.13
C PRO A 5 13.35 -1.77 22.73
N PRO A 6 14.17 -0.75 22.42
CA PRO A 6 14.24 -0.18 21.08
C PRO A 6 14.78 -1.19 20.06
N ILE A 7 14.37 -1.05 18.79
CA ILE A 7 14.87 -1.85 17.67
C ILE A 7 15.93 -1.03 16.92
N ASN A 8 17.13 -1.59 16.75
CA ASN A 8 18.11 -1.02 15.83
C ASN A 8 17.75 -1.48 14.40
N ILE A 9 17.25 -0.56 13.56
CA ILE A 9 16.75 -0.90 12.22
C ILE A 9 17.83 -1.53 11.34
N GLN A 10 19.06 -1.01 11.37
CA GLN A 10 20.16 -1.54 10.54
C GLN A 10 20.52 -2.97 10.91
N LYS A 11 20.64 -3.27 12.20
CA LYS A 11 20.86 -4.62 12.70
C LYS A 11 19.67 -5.54 12.36
N TRP A 12 18.44 -5.04 12.54
CA TRP A 12 17.24 -5.82 12.20
C TRP A 12 17.21 -6.20 10.71
N ILE A 13 17.56 -5.28 9.81
CA ILE A 13 17.65 -5.54 8.36
C ILE A 13 18.70 -6.61 8.06
N GLN A 14 19.87 -6.55 8.71
CA GLN A 14 20.92 -7.56 8.52
C GLN A 14 20.46 -8.97 8.94
N GLU A 15 19.68 -9.06 10.02
CA GLU A 15 19.21 -10.33 10.58
C GLU A 15 17.93 -10.86 9.89
N ASN A 16 17.09 -9.97 9.34
CA ASN A 16 15.73 -10.29 8.91
C ASN A 16 15.39 -9.82 7.49
N GLY A 17 16.36 -9.32 6.72
CA GLY A 17 16.12 -8.72 5.41
C GLY A 17 15.43 -9.64 4.40
N ASP A 18 15.51 -10.97 4.58
CA ASP A 18 14.78 -11.94 3.76
C ASP A 18 13.25 -11.84 3.94
N LEU A 19 12.75 -11.33 5.07
CA LEU A 19 11.33 -11.05 5.30
C LEU A 19 10.81 -9.87 4.48
N LEU A 20 11.69 -9.11 3.83
CA LEU A 20 11.33 -7.95 3.00
C LEU A 20 11.24 -8.29 1.50
N LYS A 21 11.33 -9.57 1.15
CA LYS A 21 11.22 -10.09 -0.22
C LYS A 21 9.82 -10.67 -0.46
N PRO A 22 9.38 -10.80 -1.73
CA PRO A 22 8.13 -11.49 -2.06
C PRO A 22 8.00 -12.89 -1.43
N PRO A 23 6.78 -13.39 -1.15
CA PRO A 23 5.47 -12.81 -1.50
C PRO A 23 4.89 -11.86 -0.44
N VAL A 24 5.52 -11.76 0.74
CA VAL A 24 5.15 -10.83 1.80
C VAL A 24 6.38 -10.00 2.09
N ASN A 25 6.37 -8.76 1.64
CA ASN A 25 7.54 -7.88 1.62
C ASN A 25 7.48 -6.80 2.71
N ASN A 26 6.57 -6.90 3.68
CA ASN A 26 6.43 -5.97 4.80
C ASN A 26 6.46 -6.70 6.14
N PHE A 27 7.03 -6.04 7.15
CA PHE A 27 7.07 -6.52 8.52
C PHE A 27 6.66 -5.41 9.50
N CYS A 28 5.82 -5.75 10.48
CA CYS A 28 5.35 -4.82 11.51
C CYS A 28 6.34 -4.76 12.67
N LEU A 29 7.09 -3.66 12.80
CA LEU A 29 8.07 -3.44 13.88
C LEU A 29 7.38 -3.09 15.21
N HIS A 30 6.35 -2.24 15.13
CA HIS A 30 5.61 -1.77 16.31
C HIS A 30 4.11 -1.66 16.01
N ARG A 31 3.27 -1.96 17.01
CA ARG A 31 1.81 -1.84 16.95
C ARG A 31 1.24 -1.31 18.27
N GLY A 32 0.27 -0.40 18.18
CA GLY A 32 -0.51 0.14 19.30
C GLY A 32 -0.50 1.67 19.30
N GLY A 33 -1.59 2.28 18.81
CA GLY A 33 -1.70 3.70 18.50
C GLY A 33 -1.15 4.01 17.11
N PHE A 34 0.06 3.55 16.83
CA PHE A 34 0.65 3.53 15.49
C PHE A 34 0.98 2.10 15.04
N THR A 35 0.90 1.88 13.74
CA THR A 35 1.46 0.72 13.06
C THR A 35 2.71 1.19 12.29
N ILE A 36 3.88 0.71 12.72
CA ILE A 36 5.17 1.05 12.10
C ILE A 36 5.65 -0.18 11.35
N MET A 37 5.73 -0.07 10.03
CA MET A 37 6.15 -1.14 9.14
C MET A 37 7.49 -0.82 8.49
N ILE A 38 8.29 -1.86 8.30
CA ILE A 38 9.43 -1.85 7.37
C ILE A 38 9.05 -2.69 6.15
N VAL A 39 9.31 -2.15 4.97
CA VAL A 39 8.77 -2.68 3.71
C VAL A 39 9.86 -2.70 2.64
N GLY A 40 10.08 -3.84 2.00
CA GLY A 40 10.96 -3.98 0.85
C GLY A 40 10.23 -4.21 -0.47
N GLY A 41 10.91 -4.79 -1.43
CA GLY A 41 10.36 -5.09 -2.76
C GLY A 41 11.10 -6.24 -3.46
N PRO A 42 10.70 -6.59 -4.70
CA PRO A 42 9.71 -5.89 -5.50
C PRO A 42 8.27 -6.19 -5.07
N ASN A 43 7.36 -5.23 -5.22
CA ASN A 43 5.93 -5.46 -5.11
C ASN A 43 5.17 -4.46 -5.96
N GLU A 44 4.28 -4.97 -6.79
CA GLU A 44 3.39 -4.17 -7.61
C GLU A 44 2.01 -4.79 -7.63
N ARG A 45 1.01 -3.94 -7.44
CA ARG A 45 -0.41 -4.27 -7.53
C ARG A 45 -1.12 -3.13 -8.23
N SER A 46 -2.29 -3.38 -8.81
CA SER A 46 -3.06 -2.34 -9.50
C SER A 46 -4.05 -1.61 -8.60
N ASP A 47 -4.25 -2.09 -7.38
CA ASP A 47 -5.16 -1.50 -6.41
C ASP A 47 -4.64 -0.18 -5.80
N TYR A 48 -5.53 0.79 -5.65
CA TYR A 48 -5.31 2.01 -4.89
C TYR A 48 -5.99 1.89 -3.54
N HIS A 49 -5.21 2.04 -2.49
CA HIS A 49 -5.70 2.13 -1.13
C HIS A 49 -6.16 3.57 -0.85
N ILE A 50 -7.27 3.69 -0.13
CA ILE A 50 -7.83 4.96 0.32
C ILE A 50 -7.99 4.84 1.83
N ASN A 51 -7.04 5.40 2.54
CA ASN A 51 -7.01 5.50 3.98
C ASN A 51 -7.52 6.88 4.39
N GLN A 52 -8.49 6.99 5.29
CA GLN A 52 -9.00 8.30 5.73
C GLN A 52 -8.03 9.03 6.66
N THR A 53 -7.02 8.33 7.18
CA THR A 53 -5.94 8.89 8.00
C THR A 53 -4.65 9.07 7.18
N PRO A 54 -3.74 9.98 7.57
CA PRO A 54 -2.48 10.17 6.86
C PRO A 54 -1.55 8.96 6.94
N GLU A 55 -0.67 8.84 5.96
CA GLU A 55 0.40 7.84 5.92
C GLU A 55 1.76 8.50 5.75
N TYR A 56 2.70 8.16 6.62
CA TYR A 56 4.07 8.66 6.54
C TYR A 56 4.98 7.63 5.90
N PHE A 57 5.78 8.07 4.94
CA PHE A 57 6.76 7.27 4.21
C PHE A 57 8.16 7.83 4.46
N HIS A 58 9.11 6.94 4.75
CA HIS A 58 10.53 7.29 4.78
C HIS A 58 11.34 6.20 4.11
N GLN A 59 12.06 6.55 3.04
CA GLN A 59 12.73 5.57 2.22
C GLN A 59 14.20 5.43 2.65
N LEU A 60 14.57 4.25 3.17
CA LEU A 60 15.89 3.98 3.76
C LEU A 60 16.92 3.51 2.73
N LYS A 61 16.47 2.80 1.70
CA LYS A 61 17.31 2.24 0.63
C LYS A 61 16.56 2.25 -0.70
N GLY A 62 17.21 2.73 -1.75
CA GLY A 62 16.68 2.80 -3.11
C GLY A 62 15.47 3.72 -3.22
N THR A 63 14.82 3.72 -4.39
CA THR A 63 13.64 4.57 -4.68
C THR A 63 12.36 3.73 -4.71
N MET A 64 11.23 4.33 -4.35
CA MET A 64 9.90 3.78 -4.67
C MET A 64 9.07 4.80 -5.46
N CYS A 65 8.07 4.32 -6.19
CA CYS A 65 7.06 5.17 -6.81
C CYS A 65 5.73 5.00 -6.07
N LEU A 66 5.18 6.10 -5.55
CA LEU A 66 3.84 6.14 -4.99
C LEU A 66 2.92 6.77 -6.05
N LYS A 67 2.12 5.94 -6.70
CA LYS A 67 1.11 6.43 -7.65
C LYS A 67 -0.06 6.96 -6.85
N VAL A 68 -0.57 8.14 -7.19
CA VAL A 68 -1.69 8.77 -6.49
C VAL A 68 -2.74 9.30 -7.46
N VAL A 69 -3.95 9.48 -6.96
CA VAL A 69 -4.98 10.29 -7.62
C VAL A 69 -5.19 11.54 -6.78
N ASP A 70 -4.66 12.67 -7.24
CA ASP A 70 -4.65 13.95 -6.52
C ASP A 70 -5.59 14.92 -7.25
N ASP A 71 -6.70 15.29 -6.61
CA ASP A 71 -7.77 16.09 -7.22
C ASP A 71 -8.26 15.57 -8.59
N GLY A 72 -8.25 14.24 -8.77
CA GLY A 72 -8.66 13.56 -9.99
C GLY A 72 -7.55 13.39 -11.03
N GLU A 73 -6.35 13.91 -10.77
CA GLU A 73 -5.18 13.74 -11.63
C GLU A 73 -4.31 12.58 -11.15
N PHE A 74 -3.94 11.70 -12.08
CA PHE A 74 -3.01 10.60 -11.81
C PHE A 74 -1.58 11.13 -11.80
N ARG A 75 -0.86 10.91 -10.70
CA ARG A 75 0.52 11.38 -10.51
C ARG A 75 1.41 10.25 -10.00
N ASP A 76 2.64 10.23 -10.49
CA ASP A 76 3.70 9.37 -9.97
C ASP A 76 4.59 10.19 -9.04
N ILE A 77 4.60 9.86 -7.75
CA ILE A 77 5.47 10.49 -6.74
C ILE A 77 6.65 9.57 -6.49
N PHE A 78 7.84 9.99 -6.91
CA PHE A 78 9.08 9.27 -6.60
C PHE A 78 9.58 9.66 -5.21
N ILE A 79 9.68 8.68 -4.31
CA ILE A 79 10.24 8.82 -2.97
C ILE A 79 11.61 8.13 -3.02
N ASN A 80 12.68 8.93 -3.13
CA ASN A 80 14.05 8.48 -3.31
C ASN A 80 14.68 8.07 -1.97
N GLU A 81 15.85 7.44 -2.04
CA GLU A 81 16.62 7.11 -0.84
C GLU A 81 16.90 8.36 0.01
N GLY A 82 16.53 8.30 1.29
CA GLY A 82 16.61 9.41 2.25
C GLY A 82 15.38 10.31 2.30
N ASP A 83 14.46 10.22 1.33
CA ASP A 83 13.28 11.08 1.30
C ASP A 83 12.30 10.76 2.44
N SER A 84 11.59 11.80 2.87
CA SER A 84 10.48 11.75 3.82
C SER A 84 9.27 12.35 3.15
N PHE A 85 8.13 11.65 3.20
CA PHE A 85 6.89 12.07 2.55
C PHE A 85 5.69 11.79 3.46
N LEU A 86 4.79 12.76 3.60
CA LEU A 86 3.53 12.59 4.32
C LEU A 86 2.38 12.67 3.33
N LEU A 87 1.69 11.55 3.13
CA LEU A 87 0.50 11.46 2.32
C LEU A 87 -0.73 11.87 3.16
N PRO A 88 -1.52 12.87 2.73
CA PRO A 88 -2.78 13.20 3.40
C PRO A 88 -3.79 12.06 3.34
N GLY A 89 -4.71 12.02 4.31
CA GLY A 89 -5.84 11.09 4.27
C GLY A 89 -6.75 11.34 3.06
N ASN A 90 -7.45 10.28 2.64
CA ASN A 90 -8.38 10.21 1.51
C ASN A 90 -7.74 10.35 0.12
N VAL A 91 -6.42 10.43 0.00
CA VAL A 91 -5.73 10.39 -1.29
C VAL A 91 -5.62 8.93 -1.73
N PRO A 92 -6.28 8.50 -2.83
CA PRO A 92 -6.08 7.17 -3.38
C PRO A 92 -4.62 6.99 -3.78
N HIS A 93 -3.97 5.95 -3.28
CA HIS A 93 -2.55 5.74 -3.51
C HIS A 93 -2.22 4.26 -3.74
N ASN A 94 -1.20 4.00 -4.55
CA ASN A 94 -0.75 2.67 -4.95
C ASN A 94 0.79 2.62 -4.84
N PRO A 95 1.34 2.00 -3.77
CA PRO A 95 2.78 1.89 -3.56
C PRO A 95 3.42 0.86 -4.51
N CYS A 96 4.31 1.32 -5.39
CA CYS A 96 5.14 0.49 -6.27
C CYS A 96 6.56 0.44 -5.71
N ARG A 97 7.02 -0.74 -5.29
CA ARG A 97 8.36 -0.94 -4.72
C ARG A 97 9.21 -1.80 -5.65
N TYR A 98 10.44 -1.36 -5.88
CA TYR A 98 11.40 -2.07 -6.74
C TYR A 98 12.23 -3.08 -5.92
N GLU A 99 12.94 -3.96 -6.62
CA GLU A 99 13.86 -4.91 -6.00
C GLU A 99 14.94 -4.21 -5.18
N ASP A 100 15.35 -4.83 -4.07
CA ASP A 100 16.43 -4.36 -3.19
C ASP A 100 16.22 -2.94 -2.61
N THR A 101 14.96 -2.55 -2.43
CA THR A 101 14.56 -1.30 -1.76
C THR A 101 14.12 -1.57 -0.33
N ILE A 102 14.24 -0.58 0.56
CA ILE A 102 13.74 -0.65 1.94
C ILE A 102 13.15 0.70 2.33
N GLY A 103 11.94 0.71 2.86
CA GLY A 103 11.30 1.91 3.41
C GLY A 103 10.57 1.63 4.72
N ILE A 104 10.28 2.69 5.45
CA ILE A 104 9.40 2.71 6.62
C ILE A 104 8.07 3.33 6.21
N VAL A 105 6.98 2.71 6.66
CA VAL A 105 5.63 3.27 6.58
C VAL A 105 5.10 3.38 8.01
N VAL A 106 4.54 4.54 8.35
CA VAL A 106 3.86 4.76 9.63
C VAL A 106 2.42 5.14 9.35
N GLU A 107 1.52 4.36 9.91
CA GLU A 107 0.09 4.62 9.94
C GLU A 107 -0.40 4.72 11.38
N GLN A 108 -1.52 5.38 11.60
CA GLN A 108 -2.23 5.32 12.88
C GLN A 108 -3.32 4.25 12.87
N ASP A 109 -3.68 3.79 14.07
CA ASP A 109 -4.88 2.99 14.23
C ASP A 109 -6.11 3.80 13.77
N ARG A 110 -7.04 3.14 13.07
CA ARG A 110 -8.24 3.82 12.57
C ARG A 110 -9.12 4.26 13.73
N PRO A 111 -9.65 5.50 13.71
CA PRO A 111 -10.71 5.88 14.64
C PRO A 111 -11.94 4.97 14.48
N GLU A 112 -12.75 4.88 15.52
CA GLU A 112 -13.97 4.08 15.48
C GLU A 112 -14.90 4.57 14.35
N GLY A 113 -15.44 3.63 13.58
CA GLY A 113 -16.33 3.93 12.44
C GLY A 113 -15.63 4.44 11.18
N VAL A 114 -14.30 4.51 11.16
CA VAL A 114 -13.52 4.88 9.97
C VAL A 114 -13.13 3.63 9.19
N ASN A 115 -13.66 3.50 7.98
CA ASN A 115 -13.34 2.41 7.07
C ASN A 115 -12.28 2.83 6.05
N ASP A 116 -11.52 1.83 5.61
CA ASP A 116 -10.62 1.92 4.48
C ASP A 116 -11.34 1.48 3.20
N LYS A 117 -10.80 1.91 2.07
CA LYS A 117 -11.25 1.43 0.77
C LYS A 117 -10.10 0.94 -0.06
N VAL A 118 -10.36 -0.06 -0.88
CA VAL A 118 -9.46 -0.49 -1.95
C VAL A 118 -10.22 -0.33 -3.25
N ARG A 119 -9.62 0.38 -4.21
CA ARG A 119 -10.24 0.77 -5.47
C ARG A 119 -9.34 0.40 -6.64
N TRP A 120 -9.95 -0.09 -7.72
CA TRP A 120 -9.29 -0.29 -9.00
C TRP A 120 -9.77 0.76 -10.00
N TYR A 121 -8.85 1.20 -10.85
CA TYR A 121 -9.12 2.09 -11.98
C TYR A 121 -8.83 1.35 -13.30
N CYS A 122 -9.55 1.75 -14.34
CA CYS A 122 -9.33 1.20 -15.67
C CYS A 122 -7.96 1.61 -16.22
N SER A 123 -7.15 0.65 -16.65
CA SER A 123 -5.82 0.89 -17.24
C SER A 123 -5.84 1.72 -18.53
N LYS A 124 -6.99 1.82 -19.20
CA LYS A 124 -7.13 2.55 -20.49
C LYS A 124 -7.72 3.95 -20.35
N CYS A 125 -8.68 4.13 -19.45
CA CYS A 125 -9.46 5.37 -19.38
C CYS A 125 -9.62 5.93 -17.96
N GLU A 126 -8.88 5.36 -16.99
CA GLU A 126 -8.74 5.88 -15.62
C GLU A 126 -10.04 5.97 -14.81
N ASN A 127 -11.17 5.51 -15.36
CA ASN A 127 -12.43 5.44 -14.64
C ASN A 127 -12.34 4.40 -13.51
N PRO A 128 -12.91 4.67 -12.32
CA PRO A 128 -13.03 3.67 -11.28
C PRO A 128 -13.88 2.49 -11.78
N ILE A 129 -13.43 1.26 -11.54
CA ILE A 129 -14.10 0.04 -12.03
C ILE A 129 -14.65 -0.83 -10.92
N HIS A 130 -13.99 -0.82 -9.76
CA HIS A 130 -14.40 -1.60 -8.60
C HIS A 130 -13.88 -0.94 -7.32
N GLU A 131 -14.64 -1.02 -6.25
CA GLU A 131 -14.28 -0.50 -4.93
C GLU A 131 -14.86 -1.42 -3.86
N VAL A 132 -14.05 -1.71 -2.85
CA VAL A 132 -14.46 -2.43 -1.65
C VAL A 132 -14.15 -1.55 -0.45
N GLU A 133 -15.12 -1.41 0.45
CA GLU A 133 -14.98 -0.70 1.73
C GLU A 133 -14.99 -1.70 2.88
N PHE A 134 -14.07 -1.55 3.83
CA PHE A 134 -13.95 -2.45 4.98
C PHE A 134 -13.39 -1.73 6.20
N TYR A 135 -13.78 -2.21 7.38
CA TYR A 135 -13.13 -1.81 8.62
C TYR A 135 -11.79 -2.52 8.74
N LEU A 136 -10.70 -1.75 8.90
CA LEU A 136 -9.35 -2.29 8.92
C LEU A 136 -9.04 -2.96 10.27
N THR A 137 -8.87 -4.28 10.24
CA THR A 137 -8.41 -5.09 11.39
C THR A 137 -7.09 -5.79 11.11
N ASP A 138 -6.89 -6.24 9.86
CA ASP A 138 -5.64 -6.80 9.34
C ASP A 138 -5.47 -6.42 7.87
N LEU A 139 -4.63 -5.40 7.64
CA LEU A 139 -4.35 -4.85 6.31
C LEU A 139 -3.88 -5.92 5.31
N GLY A 140 -2.95 -6.77 5.72
CA GLY A 140 -2.34 -7.75 4.82
C GLY A 140 -3.34 -8.80 4.36
N THR A 141 -4.14 -9.32 5.29
CA THR A 141 -5.11 -10.37 5.02
C THR A 141 -6.31 -9.82 4.22
N GLN A 142 -6.89 -8.69 4.65
CA GLN A 142 -8.08 -8.12 4.02
C GLN A 142 -7.81 -7.61 2.60
N ILE A 143 -6.67 -6.96 2.36
CA ILE A 143 -6.28 -6.54 0.99
C ILE A 143 -6.09 -7.74 0.09
N LYS A 144 -5.43 -8.80 0.57
CA LYS A 144 -5.22 -10.03 -0.20
C LYS A 144 -6.55 -10.69 -0.59
N GLU A 145 -7.51 -10.75 0.32
CA GLU A 145 -8.85 -11.28 0.05
C GLU A 145 -9.58 -10.44 -1.02
N ALA A 146 -9.52 -9.10 -0.91
CA ALA A 146 -10.12 -8.20 -1.88
C ALA A 146 -9.50 -8.38 -3.29
N ILE A 147 -8.18 -8.54 -3.37
CA ILE A 147 -7.47 -8.81 -4.63
C ILE A 147 -7.92 -10.13 -5.26
N VAL A 148 -7.99 -11.21 -4.47
CA VAL A 148 -8.41 -12.53 -4.97
C VAL A 148 -9.86 -12.50 -5.45
N ALA A 149 -10.75 -11.82 -4.72
CA ALA A 149 -12.14 -11.63 -5.11
C ALA A 149 -12.25 -10.83 -6.42
N PHE A 150 -11.48 -9.74 -6.56
CA PHE A 150 -11.43 -8.94 -7.78
C PHE A 150 -10.96 -9.75 -8.98
N ASP A 151 -9.88 -10.53 -8.87
CA ASP A 151 -9.36 -11.32 -9.99
C ASP A 151 -10.34 -12.43 -10.45
N ALA A 152 -11.14 -12.95 -9.53
CA ALA A 152 -12.13 -13.99 -9.79
C ALA A 152 -13.45 -13.46 -10.41
N ASP A 153 -13.69 -12.15 -10.36
CA ASP A 153 -14.94 -11.53 -10.84
C ASP A 153 -14.72 -10.78 -12.17
N MET A 154 -15.22 -11.37 -13.26
CA MET A 154 -15.14 -10.77 -14.60
C MET A 154 -15.91 -9.44 -14.69
N ASP A 155 -17.02 -9.30 -13.97
CA ASP A 155 -17.84 -8.09 -14.03
C ASP A 155 -17.13 -6.92 -13.34
N ALA A 156 -16.52 -7.18 -12.17
CA ALA A 156 -15.70 -6.23 -11.43
C ALA A 156 -14.47 -5.76 -12.22
N ARG A 157 -13.85 -6.67 -12.98
CA ARG A 157 -12.66 -6.38 -13.80
C ARG A 157 -12.98 -5.61 -15.08
N THR A 158 -14.22 -5.66 -15.55
CA THR A 158 -14.62 -5.07 -16.83
C THR A 158 -15.06 -3.63 -16.66
N CYS A 159 -14.29 -2.69 -17.21
CA CYS A 159 -14.64 -1.28 -17.19
C CYS A 159 -15.96 -1.03 -17.94
N LYS A 160 -16.98 -0.51 -17.23
CA LYS A 160 -18.29 -0.20 -17.82
C LYS A 160 -18.26 0.95 -18.82
N ASN A 161 -17.24 1.80 -18.75
CA ASN A 161 -17.09 2.95 -19.64
C ASN A 161 -16.52 2.56 -21.02
N CYS A 162 -15.52 1.68 -21.08
CA CYS A 162 -14.80 1.40 -22.33
C CYS A 162 -14.64 -0.10 -22.67
N GLY A 163 -15.13 -1.01 -21.82
CA GLY A 163 -15.08 -2.45 -22.03
C GLY A 163 -13.72 -3.12 -21.76
N THR A 164 -12.69 -2.36 -21.38
CA THR A 164 -11.37 -2.93 -21.02
C THR A 164 -11.48 -3.82 -19.78
N VAL A 165 -10.99 -5.05 -19.89
CA VAL A 165 -10.83 -6.00 -18.77
C VAL A 165 -9.50 -5.72 -18.08
N ASN A 166 -9.50 -5.60 -16.75
CA ASN A 166 -8.34 -5.26 -15.93
C ASN A 166 -7.90 -6.47 -15.09
N SER A 167 -6.77 -6.35 -14.38
CA SER A 167 -6.20 -7.39 -13.51
C SER A 167 -5.65 -6.77 -12.23
N SER A 168 -5.53 -7.55 -11.16
CA SER A 168 -4.92 -7.10 -9.89
C SER A 168 -3.40 -6.87 -9.98
N ARG A 169 -2.77 -7.42 -11.02
CA ARG A 169 -1.37 -7.21 -11.39
C ARG A 169 -1.30 -6.27 -12.57
N ARG A 170 -0.32 -5.39 -12.58
CA ARG A 170 0.04 -4.64 -13.80
C ARG A 170 0.96 -5.54 -14.63
N ASP A 171 0.68 -5.63 -15.93
CA ASP A 171 1.54 -6.28 -16.93
C ASP A 171 2.71 -5.38 -17.32
#